data_AF-A0A928WN49-F1
#
_entry.id   AF-A0A928WN49-F1
#
_cell.length_a   1.000
_cell.length_b   1.000
_cell.length_c   1.000
_cell.angle_alpha   90.00
_cell.angle_beta   90.00
_cell.angle_gamma   90.00
#
_symmetry.space_group_name_H-M   'P 1'
#
loop_
_entity.id
_entity.type
_entity.pdbx_description
1 polymer ?
#
loop_
_entity_poly.entity_id
_entity_poly.type
_entity_poly.pdbx_seq_one_letter_code
_entity_poly.pdbx_strand_id
1 'polypeptide(L)'
;MRFAWVLTIPLGVVVLLIMGAPSVLNVEPKPNPEAIILNDESDYRSKAKDYAQLNMRQEALDTCTAMEPEYGESTQDLCLLEVYQALKDIDGEIEIYENILARELADGDSGALTKYVLDGLKEKRDKDK
;
A
#
# COMPACT_ATOMS: atom_id res chain seq x y z
N MET A 1 -61.44 -14.86 28.42
CA MET A 1 -62.04 -13.54 28.73
C MET A 1 -60.90 -12.59 29.10
N ARG A 2 -60.65 -11.56 28.26
CA ARG A 2 -60.77 -10.11 28.58
C ARG A 2 -59.95 -9.68 29.81
N PHE A 3 -58.80 -9.03 29.59
CA PHE A 3 -58.61 -7.55 29.66
C PHE A 3 -59.08 -6.96 31.00
N ALA A 4 -58.15 -6.60 31.88
CA ALA A 4 -57.63 -5.23 32.08
C ALA A 4 -58.54 -4.44 33.06
N TRP A 5 -58.14 -3.52 33.93
CA TRP A 5 -57.13 -2.46 34.00
C TRP A 5 -56.87 -2.19 35.52
N VAL A 6 -55.94 -1.37 36.02
CA VAL A 6 -55.95 0.11 36.00
C VAL A 6 -54.76 0.70 36.83
N LEU A 7 -54.01 1.66 36.22
CA LEU A 7 -53.32 2.90 36.72
C LEU A 7 -52.22 2.79 37.83
N THR A 8 -51.07 3.48 37.82
CA THR A 8 -50.75 4.93 37.56
C THR A 8 -49.23 5.22 37.28
N ILE A 9 -48.92 5.95 36.17
CA ILE A 9 -47.99 7.09 35.86
C ILE A 9 -46.85 7.43 36.89
N PRO A 10 -45.54 7.75 36.55
CA PRO A 10 -45.10 8.79 35.58
C PRO A 10 -43.83 8.55 34.71
N LEU A 11 -43.75 9.42 33.68
CA LEU A 11 -42.61 9.66 32.77
C LEU A 11 -41.31 9.97 33.51
N GLY A 12 -40.27 9.21 33.17
CA GLY A 12 -38.89 9.44 33.59
C GLY A 12 -38.02 8.38 32.96
N VAL A 13 -37.82 8.49 31.63
CA VAL A 13 -37.02 7.56 30.83
C VAL A 13 -35.64 7.42 31.46
N VAL A 14 -35.44 6.22 32.01
CA VAL A 14 -34.15 5.65 32.36
C VAL A 14 -33.36 5.51 31.07
N VAL A 15 -32.36 6.37 30.86
CA VAL A 15 -31.21 6.01 30.03
C VAL A 15 -29.94 6.41 30.78
N LEU A 16 -29.30 5.35 31.29
CA LEU A 16 -27.94 5.34 31.79
C LEU A 16 -27.01 6.01 30.77
N LEU A 17 -26.47 7.18 31.13
CA LEU A 17 -25.30 7.75 30.49
C LEU A 17 -24.08 6.88 30.82
N ILE A 18 -23.93 5.80 30.05
CA ILE A 18 -22.61 5.20 29.86
C ILE A 18 -21.86 6.20 28.99
N MET A 19 -20.88 6.88 29.59
CA MET A 19 -19.87 7.66 28.88
C MET A 19 -19.10 6.73 27.93
N GLY A 20 -19.66 6.48 26.74
CA GLY A 20 -18.90 6.04 25.60
C GLY A 20 -18.24 7.28 25.00
N ALA A 21 -16.93 7.42 25.17
CA ALA A 21 -16.16 8.29 24.30
C ALA A 21 -16.52 7.90 22.86
N PRO A 22 -16.91 8.84 21.97
CA PRO A 22 -17.09 8.50 20.58
C PRO A 22 -15.75 8.00 20.09
N SER A 23 -15.70 6.73 19.69
CA SER A 23 -14.59 6.17 18.94
C SER A 23 -14.42 7.07 17.72
N VAL A 24 -13.48 8.01 17.81
CA VAL A 24 -12.98 8.76 16.67
C VAL A 24 -12.56 7.68 15.69
N LEU A 25 -13.27 7.62 14.56
CA LEU A 25 -12.86 6.85 13.40
C LEU A 25 -11.37 7.09 13.21
N ASN A 26 -10.56 6.07 13.48
CA ASN A 26 -9.12 6.08 13.26
C ASN A 26 -8.89 6.01 11.74
N VAL A 27 -9.31 7.05 11.03
CA VAL A 27 -8.94 7.25 9.63
C VAL A 27 -7.50 7.71 9.69
N GLU A 28 -6.58 6.82 9.33
CA GLU A 28 -5.19 7.22 9.14
C GLU A 28 -5.16 8.45 8.23
N PRO A 29 -4.41 9.50 8.60
CA PRO A 29 -4.30 10.67 7.76
C PRO A 29 -3.78 10.24 6.39
N LYS A 30 -4.34 10.83 5.33
CA LYS A 30 -3.83 10.59 3.98
C LYS A 30 -2.33 10.93 3.94
N PRO A 31 -1.53 10.14 3.22
CA PRO A 31 -0.11 10.42 3.05
C PRO A 31 0.11 11.82 2.46
N ASN A 32 1.25 12.43 2.80
CA ASN A 32 1.61 13.77 2.35
C ASN A 32 3.05 13.76 1.82
N PRO A 33 3.25 13.30 0.57
CA PRO A 33 4.59 13.11 -0.01
C PRO A 33 5.39 14.43 -0.10
N GLU A 34 4.72 15.58 -0.20
CA GLU A 34 5.40 16.88 -0.25
C GLU A 34 6.03 17.32 1.07
N ALA A 35 5.61 16.71 2.19
CA ALA A 35 6.24 16.97 3.49
C ALA A 35 7.55 16.18 3.70
N ILE A 36 7.83 15.20 2.84
CA ILE A 36 9.04 14.37 2.94
C ILE A 36 10.21 15.13 2.31
N ILE A 37 11.25 15.33 3.11
CA ILE A 37 12.53 15.92 2.71
C ILE A 37 13.45 14.76 2.32
N LEU A 38 14.09 14.84 1.15
CA LEU A 38 14.92 13.77 0.60
C LEU A 38 16.36 13.88 1.11
N ASN A 39 16.74 13.02 2.06
CA ASN A 39 18.10 12.96 2.62
C ASN A 39 18.79 11.61 2.39
N ASP A 40 18.02 10.54 2.24
CA ASP A 40 18.51 9.19 2.01
C ASP A 40 17.58 8.36 1.12
N GLU A 41 18.01 7.15 0.76
CA GLU A 41 17.22 6.18 -0.02
C GLU A 41 15.80 5.97 0.54
N SER A 42 15.67 5.89 1.87
CA SER A 42 14.41 5.60 2.54
C SER A 42 13.42 6.75 2.35
N ASP A 43 13.89 8.00 2.33
CA ASP A 43 13.05 9.17 2.07
C ASP A 43 12.45 9.13 0.65
N TYR A 44 13.26 8.78 -0.36
CA TYR A 44 12.79 8.61 -1.74
C TYR A 44 11.72 7.52 -1.84
N ARG A 45 11.98 6.36 -1.24
CA ARG A 45 11.03 5.22 -1.24
C ARG A 45 9.74 5.55 -0.51
N SER A 46 9.84 6.18 0.64
CA SER A 46 8.66 6.64 1.40
C SER A 46 7.84 7.63 0.60
N LYS A 47 8.49 8.61 -0.04
CA LYS A 47 7.81 9.61 -0.87
C LYS A 47 7.15 9.00 -2.11
N ALA A 48 7.82 8.08 -2.79
CA ALA A 48 7.26 7.37 -3.95
C ALA A 48 6.04 6.53 -3.57
N LYS A 49 6.12 5.80 -2.45
CA LYS A 49 5.01 5.01 -1.91
C LYS A 49 3.82 5.88 -1.52
N ASP A 50 4.06 7.05 -0.91
CA ASP A 50 3.02 8.02 -0.56
C ASP A 50 2.30 8.54 -1.81
N TYR A 51 3.03 8.90 -2.88
CA TYR A 51 2.41 9.23 -4.18
C TYR A 51 1.59 8.06 -4.75
N ALA A 52 2.13 6.84 -4.69
CA ALA A 52 1.45 5.65 -5.20
C ALA A 52 0.14 5.37 -4.46
N GLN A 53 0.10 5.52 -3.13
CA GLN A 53 -1.12 5.39 -2.32
C GLN A 53 -2.18 6.45 -2.67
N LEU A 54 -1.78 7.60 -3.19
CA LEU A 54 -2.67 8.64 -3.71
C LEU A 54 -3.07 8.41 -5.18
N ASN A 55 -2.66 7.29 -5.79
CA ASN A 55 -2.79 6.98 -7.23
C ASN A 55 -2.08 8.00 -8.14
N MET A 56 -1.06 8.70 -7.64
CA MET A 56 -0.20 9.61 -8.39
C MET A 56 0.95 8.81 -9.00
N ARG A 57 0.63 7.99 -10.02
CA ARG A 57 1.58 7.03 -10.61
C ARG A 57 2.82 7.72 -11.17
N GLN A 58 2.64 8.80 -11.93
CA GLN A 58 3.77 9.45 -12.59
C GLN A 58 4.76 10.01 -11.56
N GLU A 59 4.25 10.69 -10.54
CA GLU A 59 5.04 11.28 -9.47
C GLU A 59 5.76 10.21 -8.64
N ALA A 60 5.12 9.06 -8.41
CA ALA A 60 5.75 7.92 -7.75
C ALA A 60 6.93 7.36 -8.57
N LEU A 61 6.73 7.14 -9.88
CA LEU A 61 7.75 6.61 -10.78
C LEU A 61 8.90 7.61 -11.00
N ASP A 62 8.59 8.91 -11.13
CA ASP A 62 9.59 9.97 -11.24
C ASP A 62 10.44 10.06 -9.97
N THR A 63 9.82 9.88 -8.80
CA THR A 63 10.54 9.86 -7.51
C THR A 63 11.52 8.69 -7.44
N CYS A 64 11.13 7.48 -7.87
CA CYS A 64 12.06 6.35 -7.94
C CYS A 64 13.17 6.61 -8.97
N THR A 65 12.85 7.16 -10.14
CA THR A 65 13.85 7.44 -11.19
C THR A 65 14.90 8.47 -10.73
N ALA A 66 14.50 9.46 -9.94
CA ALA A 66 15.41 10.46 -9.42
C ALA A 66 16.51 9.90 -8.49
N MET A 67 16.33 8.67 -7.95
CA MET A 67 17.26 8.07 -7.02
C MET A 67 18.43 7.33 -7.70
N GLU A 68 18.25 6.92 -8.96
CA GLU A 68 19.22 6.10 -9.70
C GLU A 68 20.64 6.71 -9.73
N PRO A 69 20.84 8.03 -10.00
CA PRO A 69 22.19 8.60 -10.10
C PRO A 69 22.95 8.59 -8.76
N GLU A 70 22.26 8.51 -7.63
CA GLU A 70 22.83 8.61 -6.29
C GLU A 70 22.98 7.23 -5.62
N TYR A 71 22.00 6.34 -5.82
CA TYR A 71 21.92 5.05 -5.12
C TYR A 71 22.03 3.83 -6.04
N GLY A 72 21.96 4.03 -7.35
CA GLY A 72 22.10 2.97 -8.36
C GLY A 72 20.79 2.24 -8.71
N GLU A 73 20.90 1.44 -9.77
CA GLU A 73 19.78 0.75 -10.41
C GLU A 73 19.07 -0.25 -9.47
N SER A 74 19.81 -1.02 -8.66
CA SER A 74 19.21 -2.01 -7.75
C SER A 74 18.31 -1.38 -6.68
N THR A 75 18.68 -0.19 -6.22
CA THR A 75 17.87 0.58 -5.27
C THR A 75 16.62 1.16 -5.95
N GLN A 76 16.76 1.62 -7.19
CA GLN A 76 15.63 2.04 -8.01
C GLN A 76 14.64 0.89 -8.27
N ASP A 77 15.11 -0.31 -8.60
CA ASP A 77 14.25 -1.49 -8.80
C ASP A 77 13.38 -1.76 -7.56
N LEU A 78 13.98 -1.68 -6.37
CA LEU A 78 13.26 -1.88 -5.11
C LEU A 78 12.16 -0.82 -4.91
N CYS A 79 12.47 0.44 -5.21
CA CYS A 79 11.49 1.52 -5.15
C CYS A 79 10.32 1.27 -6.12
N LEU A 80 10.62 0.87 -7.37
CA LEU A 80 9.61 0.58 -8.38
C LEU A 80 8.70 -0.59 -7.96
N LEU A 81 9.26 -1.66 -7.39
CA LEU A 81 8.49 -2.78 -6.84
C LEU A 81 7.52 -2.32 -5.74
N GLU A 82 7.96 -1.48 -4.81
CA GLU A 82 7.09 -0.94 -3.76
C GLU A 82 5.96 -0.06 -4.31
N VAL A 83 6.26 0.75 -5.33
CA VAL A 83 5.27 1.58 -6.04
C VAL A 83 4.24 0.72 -6.75
N TYR A 84 4.67 -0.29 -7.52
CA TYR A 84 3.74 -1.17 -8.24
C TYR A 84 2.89 -2.00 -7.30
N GLN A 85 3.43 -2.47 -6.17
CA GLN A 85 2.65 -3.13 -5.12
C GLN A 85 1.59 -2.20 -4.52
N ALA A 86 1.94 -0.94 -4.23
CA ALA A 86 0.99 0.04 -3.72
C ALA A 86 -0.12 0.38 -4.73
N LEU A 87 0.22 0.41 -6.02
CA LEU A 87 -0.72 0.58 -7.14
C LEU A 87 -1.49 -0.69 -7.50
N LYS A 88 -1.13 -1.84 -6.92
CA LYS A 88 -1.62 -3.18 -7.26
C LYS A 88 -1.42 -3.53 -8.74
N ASP A 89 -0.31 -3.07 -9.31
CA ASP A 89 0.06 -3.25 -10.70
C ASP A 89 0.98 -4.48 -10.86
N ILE A 90 0.35 -5.64 -11.05
CA ILE A 90 1.08 -6.92 -11.17
C ILE A 90 1.94 -6.96 -12.43
N ASP A 91 1.50 -6.34 -13.53
CA ASP A 91 2.29 -6.32 -14.77
C ASP A 91 3.55 -5.45 -14.61
N GLY A 92 3.46 -4.34 -13.88
CA GLY A 92 4.62 -3.53 -13.48
C GLY A 92 5.60 -4.32 -12.60
N GLU A 93 5.11 -5.07 -11.59
CA GLU A 93 5.98 -5.93 -10.78
C GLU A 93 6.69 -7.00 -11.62
N ILE A 94 5.98 -7.61 -12.58
CA ILE A 94 6.53 -8.61 -13.50
C ILE A 94 7.67 -8.04 -14.33
N GLU A 95 7.50 -6.83 -14.90
CA GLU A 95 8.52 -6.18 -15.72
C GLU A 95 9.83 -5.96 -14.94
N ILE A 96 9.73 -5.48 -13.69
CA ILE A 96 10.92 -5.27 -12.85
C ILE A 96 11.62 -6.60 -12.54
N TYR A 97 10.89 -7.64 -12.17
CA TYR A 97 11.50 -8.96 -11.93
C TYR A 97 12.09 -9.60 -13.19
N GLU A 98 11.53 -9.34 -14.38
CA GLU A 98 12.13 -9.77 -15.65
C GLU A 98 13.46 -9.07 -15.91
N ASN A 99 13.56 -7.77 -15.62
CA ASN A 99 14.80 -7.01 -15.75
C ASN A 99 15.87 -7.48 -14.73
N ILE A 100 15.49 -7.69 -13.47
CA ILE A 100 16.38 -8.24 -12.43
C ILE A 100 16.91 -9.62 -12.87
N LEU A 101 16.02 -10.52 -13.31
CA LEU A 101 16.40 -11.86 -13.75
C LEU A 101 17.37 -11.79 -14.94
N ALA A 102 17.14 -10.90 -15.89
CA ALA A 102 18.03 -10.74 -17.04
C ALA A 102 19.44 -10.31 -16.62
N ARG A 103 19.56 -9.38 -15.66
CA ARG A 103 20.86 -8.95 -15.10
C ARG A 103 21.56 -10.07 -14.34
N GLU A 104 20.84 -10.75 -13.44
CA GLU A 104 21.37 -11.90 -12.67
C GLU A 104 21.94 -13.00 -13.58
N LEU A 105 21.21 -13.36 -14.64
CA LEU A 105 21.67 -14.36 -15.60
C LEU A 105 22.88 -13.87 -16.42
N ALA A 106 22.94 -12.58 -16.75
CA ALA A 106 24.09 -11.99 -17.44
C ALA A 106 25.36 -12.00 -16.56
N ASP A 107 25.19 -11.85 -15.24
CA ASP A 107 26.27 -11.88 -14.25
C ASP A 107 26.68 -13.32 -13.86
N GLY A 108 25.98 -14.34 -14.38
CA GLY A 108 26.25 -15.75 -14.13
C GLY A 108 25.61 -16.31 -12.86
N ASP A 109 24.68 -15.59 -12.24
CA ASP A 109 23.79 -16.15 -11.21
C ASP A 109 22.79 -17.13 -11.86
N SER A 110 22.31 -18.07 -11.06
CA SER A 110 21.20 -18.95 -11.39
C SER A 110 19.86 -18.21 -11.59
N GLY A 111 19.66 -17.04 -10.95
CA GLY A 111 18.40 -16.30 -10.95
C GLY A 111 17.21 -17.10 -10.38
N ALA A 112 17.47 -18.18 -9.63
CA ALA A 112 16.45 -19.17 -9.27
C ALA A 112 15.34 -18.59 -8.37
N LEU A 113 15.72 -17.72 -7.43
CA LEU A 113 14.76 -17.06 -6.54
C LEU A 113 13.89 -16.05 -7.30
N THR A 114 14.52 -15.21 -8.11
CA THR A 114 13.85 -14.20 -8.95
C THR A 114 12.88 -14.87 -9.92
N LYS A 115 13.30 -15.95 -10.57
CA LYS A 115 12.44 -16.77 -11.42
C LYS A 115 11.25 -17.35 -10.66
N TYR A 116 11.46 -17.87 -9.45
CA TYR A 116 10.36 -18.41 -8.64
C TYR A 116 9.30 -17.35 -8.31
N VAL A 117 9.74 -16.14 -7.93
CA VAL A 117 8.83 -15.02 -7.66
C VAL A 117 8.08 -14.61 -8.93
N LEU A 118 8.80 -14.48 -10.06
CA LEU A 118 8.23 -14.13 -11.35
C LEU A 118 7.17 -15.14 -11.82
N ASP A 119 7.43 -16.44 -11.67
CA ASP A 119 6.48 -17.51 -12.00
C ASP A 119 5.21 -17.38 -11.15
N GLY A 120 5.35 -17.08 -9.85
CA GLY A 120 4.23 -16.83 -8.94
C GLY A 120 3.40 -15.60 -9.31
N LEU A 121 4.03 -14.51 -9.72
CA LEU A 121 3.34 -13.30 -10.18
C LEU A 121 2.58 -13.54 -11.49
N LYS A 122 3.18 -14.26 -12.45
CA LYS A 122 2.53 -14.64 -13.70
C LYS A 122 1.32 -15.53 -13.45
N GLU A 123 1.44 -16.53 -12.56
CA GLU A 123 0.31 -17.37 -12.17
C GLU A 123 -0.80 -16.56 -11.50
N LYS A 124 -0.46 -15.61 -10.61
CA LYS A 124 -1.43 -14.71 -9.97
C LYS A 124 -2.17 -13.86 -11.00
N ARG A 125 -1.43 -13.20 -11.91
CA ARG A 125 -2.01 -12.39 -12.99
C ARG A 125 -2.98 -13.20 -13.84
N ASP A 126 -2.64 -14.44 -14.17
CA ASP A 126 -3.46 -15.29 -15.03
C ASP A 126 -4.72 -15.81 -14.32
N LYS A 127 -4.74 -15.86 -12.98
CA LYS A 127 -5.94 -16.17 -12.17
C LYS A 127 -6.88 -14.98 -11.99
N ASP A 128 -6.35 -13.75 -12.04
CA ASP A 128 -7.12 -12.52 -11.85
C ASP A 128 -7.79 -12.03 -13.16
N LYS A 129 -7.55 -12.73 -14.29
CA LYS A 129 -8.19 -12.50 -15.61
C LYS A 129 -9.45 -13.34 -15.81
#